data_AF-A0A975J6V8-F1
#
_entry.id   AF-A0A975J6V8-F1
#
_cell.length_a   1.000
_cell.length_b   1.000
_cell.length_c   1.000
_cell.angle_alpha   90.00
_cell.angle_beta   90.00
_cell.angle_gamma   90.00
#
_symmetry.space_group_name_H-M   'P 1'
#
loop_
_entity.id
_entity.type
_entity.pdbx_description
1 polymer ?
#
loop_
_entity_poly.entity_id
_entity_poly.type
_entity_poly.pdbx_seq_one_letter_code
_entity_poly.pdbx_strand_id
1 'polypeptide(L)'
;MEVSNIIIILLFILPGMLSEKIAHELDCPSKPSHSDFKVTINGVMLSFPILFINGMFFALAYHIVTLESFIEKFDDFFFLLRFTLAVLFTSFALGVSREYLNKLWTMFIDYLRGMRNKMPSSTKNCWQKFLIEKNECRFLEVIQDGQSYKGFAYEYSTLNEDMSIVLGIDKSFYEHDDFDIDRLFTKVIGTYIDIEKNVVIKDYDMSEYYKWNEEKILESQATS
;
A
#
# COMPACT_ATOMS: atom_id res chain seq x y z
N MET A 1 -9.82 -0.14 -39.99
CA MET A 1 -9.05 -0.91 -39.00
C MET A 1 -9.66 -2.29 -38.97
N GLU A 2 -8.90 -3.32 -39.31
CA GLU A 2 -9.43 -4.69 -39.34
C GLU A 2 -9.74 -5.17 -37.92
N VAL A 3 -10.76 -6.02 -37.77
CA VAL A 3 -11.19 -6.59 -36.48
C VAL A 3 -10.02 -7.33 -35.80
N SER A 4 -9.14 -7.94 -36.59
CA SER A 4 -7.89 -8.57 -36.14
C SER A 4 -7.01 -7.63 -35.31
N ASN A 5 -6.82 -6.39 -35.78
CA ASN A 5 -5.98 -5.40 -35.09
C ASN A 5 -6.59 -4.99 -33.75
N ILE A 6 -7.92 -4.91 -33.64
CA ILE A 6 -8.60 -4.59 -32.38
C ILE A 6 -8.40 -5.73 -31.37
N ILE A 7 -8.54 -6.98 -31.81
CA ILE A 7 -8.35 -8.17 -30.97
C ILE A 7 -6.90 -8.25 -30.46
N ILE A 8 -5.91 -8.00 -31.33
CA ILE A 8 -4.49 -8.02 -30.97
C ILE A 8 -4.18 -6.94 -29.93
N ILE A 9 -4.68 -5.72 -30.13
CA ILE A 9 -4.48 -4.61 -29.18
C ILE A 9 -5.12 -4.94 -27.82
N LEU A 10 -6.33 -5.51 -27.81
CA LEU A 10 -7.00 -5.94 -26.58
C LEU A 10 -6.18 -7.00 -25.84
N LEU A 11 -5.72 -8.05 -26.54
CA LEU A 11 -4.85 -9.08 -25.96
C LEU A 11 -3.53 -8.53 -25.43
N PHE A 12 -3.04 -7.45 -26.04
CA PHE A 12 -1.81 -6.80 -25.60
C PHE A 12 -2.00 -5.96 -24.34
N ILE A 13 -3.15 -5.31 -24.18
CA ILE A 13 -3.38 -4.34 -23.08
C ILE A 13 -4.00 -5.00 -21.84
N LEU A 14 -4.94 -5.94 -22.05
CA LEU A 14 -5.71 -6.59 -20.99
C LEU A 14 -4.85 -7.18 -19.85
N PRO A 15 -3.75 -7.91 -20.13
CA PRO A 15 -2.96 -8.56 -19.08
C PRO A 15 -2.41 -7.55 -18.06
N GLY A 16 -1.85 -6.45 -18.54
CA GLY A 16 -1.27 -5.42 -17.67
C GLY A 16 -2.35 -4.60 -16.95
N MET A 17 -3.47 -4.31 -17.61
CA MET A 17 -4.63 -3.69 -16.94
C MET A 17 -5.20 -4.57 -15.82
N LEU A 18 -5.31 -5.88 -16.04
CA LEU A 18 -5.76 -6.84 -15.02
C LEU A 18 -4.81 -6.84 -13.82
N SER A 19 -3.50 -6.88 -14.07
CA SER A 19 -2.48 -6.85 -13.02
C SER A 19 -2.54 -5.56 -12.19
N GLU A 20 -2.69 -4.40 -12.84
CA GLU A 20 -2.82 -3.10 -12.16
C GLU A 20 -4.09 -3.04 -11.30
N LYS A 21 -5.22 -3.55 -11.81
CA LYS A 21 -6.48 -3.57 -11.08
C LYS A 21 -6.42 -4.49 -9.86
N ILE A 22 -5.83 -5.70 -9.99
CA ILE A 22 -5.65 -6.63 -8.87
C ILE A 22 -4.78 -5.99 -7.79
N ALA A 23 -3.68 -5.36 -8.17
CA ALA A 23 -2.80 -4.68 -7.22
C ALA A 23 -3.51 -3.54 -6.48
N HIS A 24 -4.31 -2.73 -7.19
CA HIS A 24 -5.05 -1.64 -6.58
C HIS A 24 -6.11 -2.12 -5.57
N GLU A 25 -6.83 -3.20 -5.90
CA GLU A 25 -7.83 -3.79 -4.98
C GLU A 25 -7.19 -4.43 -3.74
N LEU A 26 -5.94 -4.88 -3.84
CA LEU A 26 -5.19 -5.46 -2.71
C LEU A 26 -4.51 -4.40 -1.83
N ASP A 27 -4.12 -3.25 -2.40
CA ASP A 27 -3.51 -2.13 -1.68
C ASP A 27 -4.59 -1.32 -0.90
N CYS A 28 -5.05 -1.83 0.24
CA CYS A 28 -5.86 -1.06 1.20
C CYS A 28 -4.98 -0.20 2.15
N PRO A 29 -5.41 1.01 2.58
CA PRO A 29 -6.56 1.79 2.12
C PRO A 29 -6.23 2.71 0.94
N SER A 30 -7.25 2.98 0.14
CA SER A 30 -7.27 3.82 -1.06
C SER A 30 -6.60 5.18 -0.82
N LYS A 31 -5.38 5.37 -1.36
CA LYS A 31 -4.89 6.71 -1.64
C LYS A 31 -5.86 7.36 -2.64
N PRO A 32 -6.09 8.69 -2.59
CA PRO A 32 -6.89 9.36 -3.60
C PRO A 32 -6.36 8.94 -4.97
N SER A 33 -7.30 8.51 -5.80
CA SER A 33 -7.06 7.72 -7.00
C SER A 33 -5.85 8.22 -7.77
N HIS A 34 -4.94 7.31 -8.12
CA HIS A 34 -4.16 7.53 -9.33
C HIS A 34 -5.17 7.87 -10.43
N SER A 35 -4.99 8.98 -11.16
CA SER A 35 -5.93 9.31 -12.23
C SER A 35 -6.14 8.07 -13.10
N ASP A 36 -7.37 7.81 -13.53
CA ASP A 36 -7.70 6.63 -14.34
C ASP A 36 -6.75 6.50 -15.55
N PHE A 37 -6.27 7.65 -16.02
CA PHE A 37 -5.22 7.77 -17.00
C PHE A 37 -3.88 7.15 -16.57
N LYS A 38 -3.37 7.46 -15.36
CA LYS A 38 -2.14 6.89 -14.81
C LYS A 38 -2.26 5.38 -14.58
N VAL A 39 -3.41 4.90 -14.08
CA VAL A 39 -3.69 3.47 -13.93
C VAL A 39 -3.67 2.78 -15.29
N THR A 40 -4.30 3.39 -16.30
CA THR A 40 -4.33 2.85 -17.66
C THR A 40 -2.94 2.83 -18.29
N ILE A 41 -2.17 3.93 -18.20
CA ILE A 41 -0.80 3.98 -18.72
C ILE A 41 0.09 2.94 -18.04
N ASN A 42 0.03 2.84 -16.71
CA ASN A 42 0.81 1.85 -15.96
C ASN A 42 0.42 0.43 -16.38
N GLY A 43 -0.88 0.15 -16.52
CA GLY A 43 -1.38 -1.14 -17.01
C GLY A 43 -0.86 -1.46 -18.41
N VAL A 44 -0.89 -0.50 -19.34
CA VAL A 44 -0.32 -0.68 -20.69
C VAL A 44 1.19 -0.91 -20.65
N MET A 45 1.92 -0.16 -19.81
CA MET A 45 3.38 -0.35 -19.68
C MET A 45 3.72 -1.71 -19.06
N LEU A 46 2.91 -2.19 -18.11
CA LEU A 46 3.13 -3.47 -17.43
C LEU A 46 2.81 -4.67 -18.33
N SER A 47 1.97 -4.50 -19.35
CA SER A 47 1.66 -5.60 -20.25
C SER A 47 2.85 -6.03 -21.12
N PHE A 48 3.73 -5.10 -21.50
CA PHE A 48 4.94 -5.38 -22.27
C PHE A 48 5.87 -6.38 -21.56
N PRO A 49 6.33 -6.16 -20.32
CA PRO A 49 7.16 -7.13 -19.61
C PRO A 49 6.44 -8.45 -19.33
N ILE A 50 5.13 -8.44 -19.08
CA ILE A 50 4.34 -9.67 -18.91
C ILE A 50 4.43 -10.53 -20.18
N LEU A 51 4.13 -9.94 -21.34
CA LEU A 51 4.18 -10.64 -22.62
C LEU A 51 5.59 -11.07 -22.98
N PHE A 52 6.60 -10.25 -22.68
CA PHE A 52 7.99 -10.58 -22.92
C PHE A 52 8.46 -11.79 -22.09
N ILE A 53 8.14 -11.82 -20.79
CA ILE A 53 8.50 -12.94 -19.91
C ILE A 53 7.84 -14.24 -20.37
N ASN A 54 6.54 -14.20 -20.71
CA ASN A 54 5.84 -15.38 -21.22
C ASN A 54 6.38 -15.80 -22.59
N GLY A 55 6.63 -14.85 -23.49
CA GLY A 55 7.23 -15.11 -24.79
C GLY A 55 8.59 -15.80 -24.67
N MET A 56 9.45 -15.31 -23.79
CA MET A 56 10.75 -15.90 -23.51
C MET A 56 10.64 -17.29 -22.89
N PHE A 57 9.73 -17.49 -21.93
CA PHE A 57 9.48 -18.80 -21.32
C PHE A 57 9.04 -19.84 -22.36
N PHE A 58 8.09 -19.49 -23.23
CA PHE A 58 7.63 -20.38 -24.29
C PHE A 58 8.69 -20.56 -25.39
N ALA A 59 9.48 -19.55 -25.72
CA ALA A 59 10.59 -19.68 -26.65
C ALA A 59 11.63 -20.71 -26.15
N LEU A 60 11.94 -20.68 -24.85
CA LEU A 60 12.83 -21.67 -24.23
C LEU A 60 12.21 -23.07 -24.17
N ALA A 61 10.94 -23.18 -23.75
CA ALA A 61 10.26 -24.47 -23.59
C ALA A 61 10.01 -25.20 -24.91
N TYR A 62 9.78 -24.45 -26.00
CA TYR A 62 9.51 -25.00 -27.33
C TYR A 62 10.73 -24.91 -28.27
N HIS A 63 11.89 -24.48 -27.76
CA HIS A 63 13.14 -24.30 -28.53
C HIS A 63 12.98 -23.42 -29.77
N ILE A 64 12.21 -22.35 -29.65
CA ILE A 64 11.94 -21.40 -30.73
C ILE A 64 13.04 -20.33 -30.72
N VAL A 65 13.78 -20.22 -31.82
CA VAL A 65 14.93 -19.30 -31.94
C VAL A 65 14.56 -18.04 -32.72
N THR A 66 13.54 -18.09 -33.58
CA THR A 66 13.14 -16.99 -34.47
C THR A 66 11.74 -16.50 -34.16
N LEU A 67 11.48 -15.22 -34.43
CA LEU A 67 10.15 -14.63 -34.27
C LEU A 67 9.12 -15.24 -35.23
N GLU A 68 9.53 -15.57 -36.46
CA GLU A 68 8.65 -16.20 -37.45
C GLU A 68 8.14 -17.55 -36.96
N SER A 69 9.02 -18.44 -36.47
CA SER A 69 8.61 -19.73 -35.91
C SER A 69 7.79 -19.59 -34.63
N PHE A 70 7.93 -18.47 -33.91
CA PHE A 70 7.06 -18.16 -32.77
C PHE A 70 5.64 -17.81 -33.23
N ILE A 71 5.51 -16.99 -34.27
CA ILE A 71 4.22 -16.60 -34.85
C ILE A 71 3.51 -17.80 -35.47
N GLU A 72 4.23 -18.68 -36.17
CA GLU A 72 3.66 -19.92 -36.74
C GLU A 72 3.03 -20.82 -35.68
N LYS A 73 3.53 -20.79 -34.43
CA LYS A 73 2.92 -21.55 -33.32
C LYS A 73 1.59 -20.97 -32.85
N PHE A 74 1.29 -19.69 -33.11
CA PHE A 74 0.00 -19.10 -32.76
C PHE A 74 -1.15 -19.65 -33.63
N ASP A 75 -0.86 -20.25 -34.78
CA ASP A 75 -1.86 -20.94 -35.59
C ASP A 75 -2.38 -22.23 -34.92
N ASP A 76 -1.61 -22.79 -33.96
CA ASP A 76 -2.07 -23.90 -33.13
C ASP A 76 -2.96 -23.39 -31.98
N PHE A 77 -4.24 -23.76 -32.03
CA PHE A 77 -5.23 -23.39 -31.01
C PHE A 77 -4.81 -23.82 -29.59
N PHE A 78 -4.17 -24.97 -29.41
CA PHE A 78 -3.73 -25.43 -28.09
C PHE A 78 -2.54 -24.60 -27.57
N PHE A 79 -1.64 -24.20 -28.46
CA PHE A 79 -0.55 -23.29 -28.12
C PHE A 79 -1.09 -21.93 -27.70
N LEU A 80 -2.00 -21.35 -28.50
CA LEU A 80 -2.66 -20.07 -28.21
C LEU A 80 -3.35 -20.09 -26.84
N LEU A 81 -4.10 -21.16 -26.53
CA LEU A 81 -4.79 -21.30 -25.26
C LEU A 81 -3.82 -21.37 -24.07
N ARG A 82 -2.76 -22.20 -24.17
CA ARG A 82 -1.73 -22.32 -23.12
C ARG A 82 -1.00 -21.01 -22.89
N PHE A 83 -0.64 -20.31 -23.97
CA PHE A 83 0.03 -19.01 -23.90
C PHE A 83 -0.86 -17.98 -23.22
N THR A 84 -2.13 -17.90 -23.60
CA THR A 84 -3.09 -16.96 -23.00
C THR A 84 -3.30 -17.23 -21.51
N LEU A 85 -3.43 -18.50 -21.11
CA LEU A 85 -3.57 -18.87 -19.70
C LEU A 85 -2.30 -18.53 -18.89
N ALA A 86 -1.12 -18.75 -19.46
CA ALA A 86 0.15 -18.37 -18.82
C ALA A 86 0.26 -16.85 -18.63
N VAL A 87 -0.13 -16.07 -19.65
CA VAL A 87 -0.18 -14.60 -19.57
C VAL A 87 -1.15 -14.13 -18.49
N LEU A 88 -2.35 -14.73 -18.39
CA LEU A 88 -3.29 -14.39 -17.33
C LEU A 88 -2.76 -14.76 -15.94
N PHE A 89 -2.17 -15.94 -15.79
CA PHE A 89 -1.61 -16.39 -14.52
C PHE A 89 -0.45 -15.51 -14.06
N THR A 90 0.47 -15.16 -14.97
CA THR A 90 1.58 -14.24 -14.68
C THR A 90 1.08 -12.84 -14.36
N SER A 91 0.04 -12.34 -15.03
CA SER A 91 -0.59 -11.05 -14.72
C SER A 91 -1.16 -11.03 -13.29
N PHE A 92 -1.86 -12.10 -12.92
CA PHE A 92 -2.39 -12.28 -11.57
C PHE A 92 -1.27 -12.36 -10.53
N ALA A 93 -0.26 -13.21 -10.77
CA ALA A 93 0.86 -13.39 -9.87
C ALA A 93 1.65 -12.08 -9.66
N LEU A 94 1.87 -11.29 -10.72
CA LEU A 94 2.52 -9.98 -10.63
C LEU A 94 1.66 -8.95 -9.90
N GLY A 95 0.35 -9.00 -10.07
CA GLY A 95 -0.58 -8.13 -9.33
C GLY A 95 -0.50 -8.39 -7.82
N VAL A 96 -0.56 -9.66 -7.41
CA VAL A 96 -0.45 -10.07 -5.99
C VAL A 96 0.94 -9.81 -5.42
N SER A 97 2.00 -10.06 -6.20
CA SER A 97 3.39 -9.90 -5.74
C SER A 97 3.91 -8.47 -5.84
N ARG A 98 3.08 -7.50 -6.25
CA ARG A 98 3.50 -6.11 -6.42
C ARG A 98 4.11 -5.52 -5.15
N GLU A 99 3.51 -5.77 -3.99
CA GLU A 99 4.03 -5.29 -2.70
C GLU A 99 5.44 -5.85 -2.43
N TYR A 100 5.63 -7.16 -2.69
CA TYR A 100 6.92 -7.81 -2.52
C TYR A 100 7.98 -7.28 -3.51
N LEU A 101 7.60 -7.08 -4.78
CA LEU A 101 8.47 -6.50 -5.80
C LEU A 101 8.86 -5.06 -5.46
N ASN A 102 7.92 -4.24 -4.99
CA ASN A 102 8.19 -2.88 -4.52
C ASN A 102 9.19 -2.89 -3.36
N LYS A 103 9.05 -3.83 -2.41
CA LYS A 103 9.99 -3.99 -1.29
C LYS A 103 11.40 -4.37 -1.75
N LEU A 104 11.51 -5.33 -2.69
CA LEU A 104 12.80 -5.69 -3.30
C LEU A 104 13.44 -4.50 -4.02
N TRP A 105 12.64 -3.75 -4.79
CA TRP A 105 13.10 -2.57 -5.50
C TRP A 105 13.59 -1.47 -4.56
N THR A 106 12.88 -1.22 -3.44
CA THR A 106 13.33 -0.27 -2.42
C THR A 106 14.64 -0.69 -1.77
N MET A 107 14.81 -1.98 -1.46
CA MET A 107 16.07 -2.49 -0.91
C MET A 107 17.24 -2.31 -1.89
N PHE A 108 17.00 -2.54 -3.19
CA PHE A 108 18.00 -2.30 -4.22
C PHE A 108 18.36 -0.81 -4.34
N ILE A 109 17.36 0.08 -4.32
CA ILE A 109 17.60 1.52 -4.33
C ILE A 109 18.37 1.95 -3.08
N ASP A 110 18.02 1.45 -1.91
CA ASP A 110 18.69 1.79 -0.65
C ASP A 110 20.13 1.28 -0.63
N TYR A 111 20.40 0.12 -1.22
CA TYR A 111 21.77 -0.37 -1.45
C TYR A 111 22.55 0.59 -2.36
N LEU A 112 21.98 1.01 -3.49
CA LEU A 112 22.60 2.00 -4.39
C LEU A 112 22.81 3.38 -3.73
N ARG A 113 21.89 3.80 -2.86
CA ARG A 113 21.96 5.06 -2.10
C ARG A 113 23.00 4.99 -0.99
N GLY A 114 23.13 3.84 -0.33
CA GLY A 114 24.15 3.56 0.69
C GLY A 114 25.56 3.69 0.11
N MET A 115 25.79 3.21 -1.12
CA MET A 115 27.06 3.45 -1.83
C MET A 115 27.37 4.94 -2.07
N ARG A 116 26.36 5.82 -2.01
CA ARG A 116 26.50 7.27 -2.20
C ARG A 116 26.30 8.07 -0.91
N ASN A 117 26.31 7.43 0.26
CA ASN A 117 26.04 8.05 1.57
C ASN A 117 24.74 8.87 1.60
N LYS A 118 23.70 8.43 0.88
CA LYS A 118 22.39 9.07 0.89
C LYS A 118 21.47 8.33 1.86
N MET A 119 20.60 9.08 2.55
CA MET A 119 19.58 8.51 3.44
C MET A 119 18.73 7.46 2.72
N PRO A 120 18.31 6.37 3.37
CA PRO A 120 17.42 5.37 2.79
C PRO A 120 16.07 5.98 2.40
N SER A 121 15.52 5.52 1.29
CA SER A 121 14.19 5.89 0.82
C SER A 121 13.13 5.01 1.45
N SER A 122 12.04 5.61 1.90
CA SER A 122 10.84 4.87 2.26
C SER A 122 9.72 5.23 1.30
N THR A 123 9.05 4.22 0.75
CA THR A 123 7.85 4.37 -0.09
C THR A 123 6.59 4.56 0.74
N LYS A 124 6.67 4.35 2.06
CA LYS A 124 5.56 4.50 2.99
C LYS A 124 5.40 5.96 3.38
N ASN A 125 4.17 6.46 3.27
CA ASN A 125 3.84 7.79 3.76
C ASN A 125 3.88 7.82 5.30
N CYS A 126 3.89 9.03 5.87
CA CYS A 126 3.92 9.23 7.32
C CYS A 126 2.78 8.48 8.04
N TRP A 127 1.60 8.44 7.42
CA TRP A 127 0.43 7.74 7.91
C TRP A 127 0.60 6.22 7.96
N GLN A 128 1.07 5.58 6.89
CA GLN A 128 1.28 4.12 6.83
C GLN A 128 2.31 3.65 7.87
N LYS A 129 3.38 4.42 8.08
CA LYS A 129 4.38 4.11 9.12
C LYS A 129 3.79 4.20 10.53
N PHE A 130 2.90 5.17 10.73
CA PHE A 130 2.33 5.44 12.03
C PHE A 130 1.20 4.46 12.40
N LEU A 131 0.31 4.20 11.45
CA LEU A 131 -0.98 3.54 11.65
C LEU A 131 -0.95 2.03 11.39
N ILE A 132 -0.24 1.61 10.35
CA ILE A 132 -0.31 0.22 9.86
C ILE A 132 0.84 -0.64 10.41
N GLU A 133 2.06 -0.08 10.50
CA GLU A 133 3.22 -0.89 10.91
C GLU A 133 3.28 -1.20 12.41
N LYS A 134 2.71 -0.33 13.25
CA LYS A 134 2.76 -0.49 14.72
C LYS A 134 1.56 -1.23 15.29
N ASN A 135 0.41 -1.23 14.60
CA ASN A 135 -0.83 -1.93 14.97
C ASN A 135 -1.22 -1.82 16.46
N GLU A 136 -1.06 -0.62 17.03
CA GLU A 136 -1.32 -0.30 18.43
C GLU A 136 -2.15 0.97 18.52
N CYS A 137 -3.07 1.02 19.49
CA CYS A 137 -3.78 2.25 19.83
C CYS A 137 -2.80 3.28 20.40
N ARG A 138 -2.80 4.50 19.85
CA ARG A 138 -1.85 5.56 20.20
C ARG A 138 -2.54 6.90 20.36
N PHE A 139 -2.02 7.71 21.28
CA PHE A 139 -2.43 9.08 21.45
C PHE A 139 -1.60 10.00 20.55
N LEU A 140 -2.29 10.82 19.78
CA LEU A 140 -1.73 11.67 18.75
C LEU A 140 -2.10 13.13 18.94
N GLU A 141 -1.21 14.00 18.46
CA GLU A 141 -1.56 15.36 18.07
C GLU A 141 -1.34 15.52 16.56
N VAL A 142 -2.40 15.87 15.83
CA VAL A 142 -2.33 16.20 14.40
C VAL A 142 -2.53 17.69 14.25
N ILE A 143 -1.53 18.36 13.69
CA ILE A 143 -1.54 19.79 13.40
C ILE A 143 -1.70 19.95 11.90
N GLN A 144 -2.80 20.55 11.45
CA GLN A 144 -3.07 20.84 10.05
C GLN A 144 -3.51 22.29 9.93
N ASP A 145 -2.83 23.05 9.06
CA ASP A 145 -3.14 24.46 8.81
C ASP A 145 -3.22 25.33 10.07
N GLY A 146 -2.34 25.02 11.04
CA GLY A 146 -2.24 25.72 12.32
C GLY A 146 -3.27 25.29 13.39
N GLN A 147 -4.24 24.44 13.05
CA GLN A 147 -5.16 23.85 14.01
C GLN A 147 -4.60 22.54 14.56
N SER A 148 -4.70 22.34 15.88
CA SER A 148 -4.23 21.13 16.56
C SER A 148 -5.41 20.28 17.03
N TYR A 149 -5.35 18.98 16.72
CA TYR A 149 -6.33 17.97 17.11
C TYR A 149 -5.62 16.88 17.92
N LYS A 150 -6.07 16.63 19.16
CA LYS A 150 -5.50 15.60 20.05
C LYS A 150 -6.49 14.48 20.31
N GLY A 151 -6.02 13.24 20.36
CA GLY A 151 -6.85 12.09 20.72
C GLY A 151 -6.19 10.75 20.44
N PHE A 152 -6.85 9.68 20.89
CA PHE A 152 -6.52 8.32 20.49
C PHE A 152 -6.91 8.10 19.02
N ALA A 153 -6.00 7.48 18.26
CA ALA A 153 -6.27 7.03 16.91
C ALA A 153 -7.21 5.80 16.93
N TYR A 154 -8.43 5.98 16.44
CA TYR A 154 -9.42 4.90 16.25
C TYR A 154 -9.39 4.32 14.83
N GLU A 155 -10.38 3.49 14.50
CA GLU A 155 -10.53 2.79 13.22
C GLU A 155 -10.37 3.72 12.00
N TYR A 156 -9.81 3.12 10.94
CA TYR A 156 -9.64 3.74 9.64
C TYR A 156 -10.96 3.79 8.87
N SER A 157 -11.06 4.77 7.97
CA SER A 157 -12.03 4.78 6.87
C SER A 157 -12.15 3.40 6.20
N THR A 158 -13.38 3.01 5.92
CA THR A 158 -13.75 1.73 5.30
C THR A 158 -13.27 1.63 3.85
N LEU A 159 -13.39 0.46 3.22
CA LEU A 159 -12.99 0.17 1.82
C LEU A 159 -13.44 1.21 0.78
N ASN A 160 -14.50 1.98 1.06
CA ASN A 160 -15.12 2.93 0.14
C ASN A 160 -14.95 4.40 0.53
N GLU A 161 -14.11 4.72 1.51
CA GLU A 161 -13.95 6.07 2.04
C GLU A 161 -12.54 6.59 1.79
N ASP A 162 -12.42 7.90 1.56
CA ASP A 162 -11.12 8.57 1.51
C ASP A 162 -10.39 8.35 2.84
N MET A 163 -9.08 8.07 2.75
CA MET A 163 -8.23 7.78 3.90
C MET A 163 -8.33 8.90 4.95
N SER A 164 -9.06 8.61 6.04
CA SER A 164 -9.29 9.49 7.17
C SER A 164 -9.00 8.77 8.48
N ILE A 165 -8.64 9.56 9.49
CA ILE A 165 -8.37 9.08 10.84
C ILE A 165 -9.35 9.77 11.79
N VAL A 166 -9.98 8.97 12.64
CA VAL A 166 -10.80 9.51 13.73
C VAL A 166 -9.92 9.59 14.97
N LEU A 167 -9.69 10.83 15.43
CA LEU A 167 -9.10 11.07 16.74
C LEU A 167 -10.24 11.28 17.73
N GLY A 168 -10.20 10.55 18.84
CA GLY A 168 -11.16 10.77 19.90
C GLY A 168 -10.66 10.33 21.26
N ILE A 169 -11.46 10.60 22.27
CA ILE A 169 -11.22 10.18 23.64
C ILE A 169 -12.55 9.61 24.12
N ASP A 170 -12.53 8.41 24.69
CA ASP A 170 -13.73 7.79 25.22
C ASP A 170 -14.31 8.68 26.32
N LYS A 171 -15.63 8.90 26.29
CA LYS A 171 -16.31 9.74 27.27
C LYS A 171 -16.17 9.18 28.68
N SER A 172 -16.08 7.85 28.82
CA SER A 172 -15.87 7.17 30.11
C SER A 172 -14.59 7.63 30.82
N PHE A 173 -13.56 8.06 30.09
CA PHE A 173 -12.36 8.59 30.73
C PHE A 173 -12.61 9.88 31.52
N TYR A 174 -13.54 10.72 31.07
CA TYR A 174 -13.93 11.93 31.78
C TYR A 174 -14.83 11.67 33.00
N GLU A 175 -15.25 10.43 33.23
CA GLU A 175 -15.97 10.04 34.46
C GLU A 175 -15.00 9.86 35.65
N HIS A 176 -13.69 9.80 35.37
CA HIS A 176 -12.64 9.77 36.37
C HIS A 176 -12.09 11.19 36.61
N ASP A 177 -12.27 11.71 37.83
CA ASP A 177 -11.83 13.07 38.22
C ASP A 177 -10.32 13.31 38.05
N ASP A 178 -9.52 12.25 38.06
CA ASP A 178 -8.07 12.29 37.92
C ASP A 178 -7.57 12.06 36.49
N PHE A 179 -8.45 11.93 35.50
CA PHE A 179 -8.06 11.85 34.08
C PHE A 179 -7.68 13.24 33.55
N ASP A 180 -6.41 13.39 33.17
CA ASP A 180 -5.87 14.64 32.61
C ASP A 180 -4.93 14.32 31.43
N ILE A 181 -5.33 14.78 30.24
CA ILE A 181 -4.59 14.58 28.99
C ILE A 181 -3.21 15.23 29.06
N ASP A 182 -3.13 16.46 29.56
CA ASP A 182 -1.87 17.21 29.57
C ASP A 182 -0.89 16.64 30.61
N ARG A 183 -1.40 15.92 31.61
CA ARG A 183 -0.59 15.13 32.54
C ARG A 183 -0.13 13.81 31.94
N LEU A 184 -1.04 13.04 31.33
CA LEU A 184 -0.76 11.67 30.87
C LEU A 184 0.02 11.61 29.55
N PHE A 185 0.01 12.67 28.75
CA PHE A 185 0.64 12.72 27.42
C PHE A 185 1.57 13.93 27.29
N THR A 186 2.65 13.95 28.08
CA THR A 186 3.63 15.06 28.10
C THR A 186 4.75 14.89 27.08
N LYS A 187 5.21 13.67 26.86
CA LYS A 187 6.44 13.38 26.14
C LYS A 187 6.16 12.94 24.70
N VAL A 188 6.66 13.71 23.75
CA VAL A 188 6.62 13.35 22.31
C VAL A 188 7.77 12.40 22.01
N ILE A 189 7.45 11.19 21.51
CA ILE A 189 8.43 10.16 21.12
C ILE A 189 8.79 10.23 19.64
N GLY A 190 7.95 10.88 18.82
CA GLY A 190 8.18 11.03 17.40
C GLY A 190 7.42 12.21 16.81
N THR A 191 8.00 12.83 15.78
CA THR A 191 7.33 13.87 15.01
C THR A 191 7.49 13.57 13.53
N TYR A 192 6.38 13.57 12.82
CA TYR A 192 6.30 13.33 11.39
C TYR A 192 5.77 14.59 10.72
N ILE A 193 6.36 14.96 9.59
CA ILE A 193 6.02 16.19 8.89
C ILE A 193 5.76 15.83 7.42
N ASP A 194 4.54 16.10 6.95
CA ASP A 194 4.18 16.11 5.54
C ASP A 194 4.20 17.57 5.07
N ILE A 195 5.28 17.95 4.38
CA ILE A 195 5.53 19.32 3.93
C ILE A 195 4.53 19.73 2.85
N GLU A 196 4.16 18.82 1.96
CA GLU A 196 3.25 19.12 0.83
C GLU A 196 1.84 19.40 1.33
N LYS A 197 1.40 18.65 2.34
CA LYS A 197 0.06 18.79 2.92
C LYS A 197 0.00 19.73 4.12
N ASN A 198 1.14 20.30 4.53
CA ASN A 198 1.24 21.13 5.73
C ASN A 198 0.66 20.44 6.99
N VAL A 199 0.97 19.15 7.15
CA VAL A 199 0.52 18.33 8.29
C VAL A 199 1.70 17.93 9.16
N VAL A 200 1.57 18.13 10.47
CA VAL A 200 2.52 17.65 11.47
C VAL A 200 1.81 16.68 12.40
N ILE A 201 2.39 15.49 12.61
CA ILE A 201 1.85 14.46 13.51
C ILE A 201 2.86 14.25 14.63
N LYS A 202 2.42 14.38 15.88
CA LYS A 202 3.23 14.04 17.06
C LYS A 202 2.69 12.79 17.72
N ASP A 203 3.59 11.82 17.91
CA ASP A 203 3.38 10.56 18.60
C ASP A 203 3.77 10.73 20.08
N TYR A 204 2.85 10.47 21.01
CA TYR A 204 3.10 10.63 22.44
C TYR A 204 3.46 9.31 23.11
N ASP A 205 4.28 9.39 24.16
CA ASP A 205 4.59 8.29 25.05
C ASP A 205 3.32 7.87 25.82
N MET A 206 2.92 6.60 25.71
CA MET A 206 1.72 6.06 26.35
C MET A 206 1.99 5.48 27.75
N SER A 207 3.25 5.50 28.21
CA SER A 207 3.66 4.79 29.43
C SER A 207 2.91 5.24 30.69
N GLU A 208 2.64 6.53 30.83
CA GLU A 208 1.92 7.07 31.99
C GLU A 208 0.43 6.76 31.93
N TYR A 209 -0.17 6.84 30.73
CA TYR A 209 -1.54 6.41 30.49
C TYR A 209 -1.76 4.93 30.85
N TYR A 210 -0.86 4.02 30.45
CA TYR A 210 -1.02 2.60 30.75
C TYR A 210 -0.99 2.34 32.25
N LYS A 211 -0.11 3.00 33.01
CA LYS A 211 -0.07 2.89 34.48
C LYS A 211 -1.38 3.36 35.11
N TRP A 212 -1.85 4.54 34.70
CA TRP A 212 -3.11 5.09 35.19
C TRP A 212 -4.30 4.15 34.86
N ASN A 213 -4.36 3.62 33.65
CA ASN A 213 -5.43 2.72 33.23
C ASN A 213 -5.39 1.38 33.99
N GLU A 214 -4.21 0.82 34.27
CA GLU A 214 -4.06 -0.37 35.11
C GLU A 214 -4.55 -0.12 36.54
N GLU A 215 -4.23 1.03 37.14
CA GLU A 215 -4.73 1.41 38.47
C GLU A 215 -6.27 1.46 38.51
N LYS A 216 -6.92 2.05 37.49
CA LYS A 216 -8.39 2.11 37.41
C LYS A 216 -9.05 0.76 37.20
N ILE A 217 -8.43 -0.12 36.40
CA ILE A 217 -8.93 -1.48 36.24
C ILE A 217 -8.88 -2.23 37.58
N LEU A 218 -7.78 -2.11 38.33
CA LEU A 218 -7.64 -2.73 39.65
C LEU A 218 -8.64 -2.18 40.68
N GLU A 219 -8.87 -0.86 40.69
CA GLU A 219 -9.87 -0.22 41.55
C GLU A 219 -11.28 -0.77 41.26
N SER A 220 -11.67 -0.85 39.99
CA SER A 220 -12.99 -1.35 39.59
C SER A 220 -13.23 -2.82 39.95
N GLN A 221 -12.19 -3.65 39.83
CA GLN A 221 -12.22 -5.07 40.22
C GLN A 221 -12.25 -5.29 41.73
N ALA A 222 -11.65 -4.38 42.52
CA ALA A 222 -11.70 -4.45 43.99
C ALA A 222 -13.06 -4.03 44.57
N THR A 223 -13.83 -3.24 43.82
CA THR A 223 -15.18 -2.79 44.18
C THR A 223 -16.33 -3.65 43.63
N SER A 224 -16.02 -4.67 42.82
CA SER A 224 -16.98 -5.63 42.25
C SER A 224 -17.03 -6.94 43.04
#